data_AF-A0A7Y2X996-F1
#
_entry.id   AF-A0A7Y2X996-F1
#
_cell.length_a   1.000
_cell.length_b   1.000
_cell.length_c   1.000
_cell.angle_alpha   90.00
_cell.angle_beta   90.00
_cell.angle_gamma   90.00
#
_symmetry.space_group_name_H-M   'P 1'
#
loop_
_entity.id
_entity.type
_entity.pdbx_description
1 polymer ?
#
loop_
_entity_poly.entity_id
_entity_poly.type
_entity_poly.pdbx_seq_one_letter_code
_entity_poly.pdbx_strand_id
1 'polypeptide(L)'
;MPIFNDFLSSLKKDLLDFAEKNINEYKDELLKDGNSFLKKTRKDLKRWTAGLTVGLLSKDDFEFLVKGKKDLAEMIALKQKGLAKVRLNKLRDGMIEIIIGSAFKSFL
;
A
#
# COMPACT_ATOMS: atom_id res chain seq x y z
N MET A 1 -9.21 -12.50 12.69
CA MET A 1 -9.33 -12.76 11.23
C MET A 1 -7.95 -13.15 10.72
N PRO A 2 -7.59 -14.44 10.78
CA PRO A 2 -6.26 -14.93 10.40
C PRO A 2 -5.84 -14.48 8.99
N ILE A 3 -6.76 -14.59 8.02
CA ILE A 3 -6.57 -14.17 6.63
C ILE A 3 -6.09 -12.71 6.49
N PHE A 4 -6.59 -11.80 7.35
CA PHE A 4 -6.14 -10.41 7.32
C PHE A 4 -4.71 -10.22 7.83
N ASN A 5 -4.28 -11.02 8.81
CA ASN A 5 -2.90 -10.97 9.28
C ASN A 5 -1.94 -11.56 8.23
N ASP A 6 -2.37 -12.61 7.52
CA ASP A 6 -1.62 -13.22 6.43
C ASP A 6 -1.49 -12.25 5.25
N PHE A 7 -2.60 -11.61 4.85
CA PHE A 7 -2.61 -10.52 3.88
C PHE A 7 -1.61 -9.41 4.25
N LEU A 8 -1.63 -8.91 5.49
CA LEU A 8 -0.70 -7.86 5.91
C LEU A 8 0.76 -8.32 5.85
N SER A 9 1.02 -9.58 6.16
CA SER A 9 2.36 -10.16 6.13
C SER A 9 2.88 -10.28 4.70
N SER A 10 2.05 -10.80 3.79
CA SER A 10 2.34 -10.87 2.35
C SER A 10 2.51 -9.48 1.74
N LEU A 11 1.59 -8.56 2.02
CA LEU A 11 1.66 -7.19 1.52
C LEU A 11 2.95 -6.48 1.96
N LYS A 12 3.39 -6.68 3.21
CA LYS A 12 4.65 -6.11 3.69
C LYS A 12 5.84 -6.65 2.88
N LYS A 13 5.84 -7.95 2.56
CA LYS A 13 6.87 -8.57 1.72
C LYS A 13 6.83 -8.05 0.28
N ASP A 14 5.65 -7.92 -0.32
CA ASP A 14 5.51 -7.42 -1.69
C ASP A 14 6.00 -5.97 -1.80
N LEU A 15 5.74 -5.14 -0.79
CA LEU A 15 6.25 -3.77 -0.70
C LEU A 15 7.77 -3.74 -0.49
N LEU A 16 8.34 -4.68 0.28
CA LEU A 16 9.79 -4.84 0.43
C LEU A 16 10.45 -5.17 -0.91
N ASP A 17 9.94 -6.18 -1.61
CA ASP A 17 10.46 -6.62 -2.91
C ASP A 17 10.34 -5.50 -3.96
N PHE A 18 9.26 -4.71 -3.92
CA PHE A 18 9.09 -3.54 -4.79
C PHE A 18 10.12 -2.46 -4.50
N ALA A 19 10.38 -2.16 -3.23
CA ALA A 19 11.41 -1.20 -2.83
C ALA A 19 12.79 -1.63 -3.35
N GLU A 20 13.15 -2.90 -3.12
CA GLU A 20 14.43 -3.49 -3.55
C GLU A 20 14.63 -3.41 -5.07
N LYS A 21 13.60 -3.74 -5.86
CA LYS A 21 13.70 -3.76 -7.32
C LYS A 21 13.80 -2.38 -7.97
N ASN A 22 13.20 -1.37 -7.36
CA ASN A 22 13.06 -0.07 -8.00
C ASN A 22 14.13 0.93 -7.55
N ILE A 23 14.65 0.80 -6.32
CA ILE A 23 15.46 1.84 -5.67
C ILE A 23 16.42 1.21 -4.64
N ASN A 24 17.68 0.99 -5.01
CA ASN A 24 18.73 0.64 -4.04
C ASN A 24 19.07 1.80 -3.08
N GLU A 25 18.93 3.05 -3.53
CA GLU A 25 19.43 4.24 -2.83
C GLU A 25 18.51 4.78 -1.72
N TYR A 26 17.23 4.40 -1.72
CA TYR A 26 16.20 4.88 -0.78
C TYR A 26 15.31 3.75 -0.25
N LYS A 27 15.84 2.51 -0.23
CA LYS A 27 15.12 1.33 0.23
C LYS A 27 14.56 1.57 1.64
N ASP A 28 15.40 2.03 2.57
CA ASP A 28 15.02 2.19 3.97
C ASP A 28 13.91 3.23 4.19
N GLU A 29 13.96 4.35 3.47
CA GLU A 29 12.92 5.38 3.50
C GLU A 29 11.60 4.85 2.94
N LEU A 30 11.65 4.13 1.83
CA LEU A 30 10.46 3.56 1.21
C LEU A 30 9.80 2.51 2.12
N LEU A 31 10.62 1.70 2.81
CA LEU A 31 10.14 0.76 3.82
C LEU A 31 9.54 1.46 5.03
N LYS A 32 10.18 2.51 5.52
CA LYS A 32 9.64 3.30 6.63
C LYS A 32 8.30 3.92 6.27
N ASP A 33 8.20 4.51 5.09
CA ASP A 33 6.99 5.16 4.59
C ASP A 33 5.87 4.14 4.32
N GLY A 34 6.20 3.01 3.69
CA GLY A 34 5.25 1.90 3.49
C GLY A 34 4.72 1.34 4.81
N ASN A 35 5.59 1.12 5.80
CA ASN A 35 5.17 0.68 7.13
C ASN A 35 4.29 1.73 7.84
N SER A 36 4.63 3.02 7.71
CA SER A 36 3.82 4.12 8.26
C SER A 36 2.43 4.16 7.63
N PHE A 37 2.36 4.02 6.30
CA PHE A 37 1.09 3.91 5.58
C PHE A 37 0.27 2.74 6.10
N LEU A 38 0.82 1.53 6.12
CA LEU A 38 0.11 0.34 6.61
C LEU A 38 -0.38 0.51 8.04
N LYS A 39 0.42 1.12 8.92
CA LYS A 39 0.02 1.39 10.31
C LYS A 39 -1.15 2.36 10.39
N LYS A 40 -1.13 3.43 9.59
CA LYS A 40 -2.20 4.46 9.56
C LYS A 40 -3.49 3.94 8.92
N THR A 41 -3.38 3.09 7.91
CA THR A 41 -4.53 2.59 7.14
C THR A 41 -5.02 1.22 7.59
N ARG A 42 -4.35 0.55 8.54
CA ARG A 42 -4.69 -0.81 9.00
C ARG A 42 -6.17 -1.01 9.34
N LYS A 43 -6.77 -0.08 10.08
CA LYS A 43 -8.19 -0.17 10.48
C LYS A 43 -9.11 -0.09 9.26
N ASP A 44 -8.81 0.83 8.35
CA ASP A 44 -9.57 1.03 7.12
C ASP A 44 -9.44 -0.18 6.20
N LEU A 45 -8.21 -0.65 5.95
CA LEU A 45 -7.94 -1.86 5.16
C LEU A 45 -8.68 -3.07 5.73
N LYS A 46 -8.65 -3.27 7.05
CA LYS A 46 -9.39 -4.37 7.69
C LYS A 46 -10.89 -4.30 7.43
N ARG A 47 -11.47 -3.10 7.49
CA ARG A 47 -12.89 -2.89 7.23
C ARG A 47 -13.23 -3.14 5.75
N TRP A 48 -12.40 -2.62 4.85
CA TRP A 48 -12.65 -2.72 3.42
C TRP A 48 -12.43 -4.13 2.89
N THR A 49 -11.39 -4.84 3.32
CA THR A 49 -11.19 -6.25 2.93
C THR A 49 -12.31 -7.13 3.46
N ALA A 50 -12.82 -6.87 4.67
CA ALA A 50 -13.99 -7.58 5.19
C ALA A 50 -15.24 -7.32 4.34
N GLY A 51 -15.48 -6.07 3.95
CA GLY A 51 -16.57 -5.70 3.04
C GLY A 51 -16.43 -6.33 1.65
N LEU A 52 -15.20 -6.40 1.13
CA LEU A 52 -14.88 -7.05 -0.15
C LEU A 52 -15.22 -8.54 -0.11
N THR A 53 -14.84 -9.26 0.96
CA THR A 53 -15.10 -10.70 1.11
C THR A 53 -16.59 -11.03 1.15
N VAL A 54 -17.43 -10.16 1.71
CA VAL A 54 -18.88 -10.39 1.80
C VAL A 54 -19.67 -9.73 0.67
N GLY A 55 -18.99 -9.17 -0.34
CA GLY A 55 -19.61 -8.50 -1.48
C GLY A 55 -20.27 -7.14 -1.17
N LEU A 56 -20.04 -6.58 0.02
CA LEU A 56 -20.50 -5.23 0.40
C LEU A 56 -19.67 -4.11 -0.25
N LEU A 57 -18.47 -4.44 -0.74
CA LEU A 57 -17.64 -3.56 -1.56
C LEU A 57 -17.32 -4.27 -2.87
N SER A 58 -17.52 -3.57 -3.99
CA SER A 58 -17.01 -4.03 -5.27
C SER A 58 -15.48 -3.87 -5.34
N LYS A 59 -14.85 -4.47 -6.35
CA LYS A 59 -13.43 -4.23 -6.65
C LYS A 59 -13.17 -2.73 -6.87
N ASP A 60 -14.02 -2.07 -7.65
CA ASP A 60 -13.87 -0.65 -8.00
C ASP A 60 -14.01 0.26 -6.76
N ASP A 61 -14.96 -0.04 -5.86
CA ASP A 61 -15.11 0.71 -4.61
C ASP A 61 -13.89 0.54 -3.70
N PHE A 62 -13.38 -0.69 -3.60
CA PHE A 62 -12.17 -0.97 -2.83
C PHE A 62 -10.97 -0.20 -3.40
N GLU A 63 -10.76 -0.23 -4.71
CA GLU A 63 -9.69 0.53 -5.36
C GLU A 63 -9.84 2.02 -5.11
N PHE A 64 -11.05 2.56 -5.26
CA PHE A 64 -11.33 3.97 -5.02
C PHE A 64 -10.98 4.38 -3.59
N LEU A 65 -11.34 3.56 -2.60
CA LEU A 65 -11.03 3.79 -1.19
C LEU A 65 -9.53 3.77 -0.91
N VAL A 66 -8.80 2.79 -1.46
CA VAL A 66 -7.34 2.69 -1.30
C VAL A 66 -6.64 3.86 -2.01
N LYS A 67 -7.05 4.19 -3.24
CA LYS A 67 -6.54 5.34 -4.00
C LYS A 67 -6.87 6.67 -3.32
N GLY A 68 -7.98 6.78 -2.60
CA GLY A 68 -8.30 7.96 -1.77
C GLY A 68 -7.36 8.15 -0.58
N LYS A 69 -6.67 7.10 -0.12
CA LYS A 69 -5.63 7.18 0.92
C LYS A 69 -4.25 7.52 0.36
N LYS A 70 -4.13 7.76 -0.95
CA LYS A 70 -2.90 8.13 -1.63
C LYS A 70 -2.27 9.41 -1.08
N ASP A 71 -3.08 10.33 -0.56
CA ASP A 71 -2.58 11.54 0.12
C ASP A 71 -2.14 11.27 1.56
N LEU A 72 -2.66 10.21 2.20
CA LEU A 72 -2.15 9.71 3.49
C LEU A 72 -0.81 8.97 3.34
N ALA A 73 -0.47 8.53 2.11
CA ALA A 73 0.85 8.03 1.73
C ALA A 73 1.84 9.18 1.46
N GLU A 74 1.73 10.32 2.16
CA GLU A 74 2.77 11.35 2.15
C GLU A 74 4.10 10.70 2.55
N MET A 75 4.92 10.42 1.53
CA MET A 75 6.29 9.93 1.64
C MET A 75 7.16 11.10 2.11
N ILE A 76 6.95 11.50 3.36
CA ILE A 76 7.58 12.67 4.00
C ILE A 76 9.10 12.57 3.89
N ALA A 77 9.67 11.36 3.94
CA ALA A 77 11.11 11.16 3.85
C ALA A 77 11.67 11.46 2.44
N LEU A 78 11.00 10.98 1.39
CA LEU A 78 11.48 11.13 0.03
C LEU A 78 11.30 12.55 -0.53
N LYS A 79 10.26 13.27 -0.07
CA LYS A 79 10.07 14.70 -0.36
C LYS A 79 11.15 15.58 0.28
N GLN A 80 11.62 15.22 1.48
CA GLN A 80 12.71 15.93 2.17
C GLN A 80 14.08 15.74 1.50
N LYS A 81 14.30 14.63 0.78
CA LYS A 81 15.55 14.37 0.03
C LYS A 81 15.59 15.00 -1.37
N GLY A 82 14.61 15.82 -1.76
CA GLY A 82 14.64 16.56 -3.03
C GLY A 82 14.41 15.70 -4.28
N LEU A 83 13.83 14.51 -4.13
CA LEU A 83 13.50 13.64 -5.28
C LEU A 83 12.57 14.37 -6.26
N ALA A 84 12.86 14.20 -7.55
CA ALA A 84 12.00 14.73 -8.61
C ALA A 84 10.56 14.21 -8.41
N LYS A 85 9.58 15.12 -8.37
CA LYS A 85 8.15 14.87 -8.14
C LYS A 85 7.60 13.70 -8.98
N VAL A 86 8.12 13.52 -10.19
CA VAL A 86 7.75 12.43 -11.11
C VAL A 86 8.14 11.05 -10.54
N ARG A 87 9.33 10.88 -9.96
CA ARG A 87 9.78 9.60 -9.40
C ARG A 87 8.98 9.23 -8.16
N LEU A 88 8.67 10.22 -7.30
CA LEU A 88 7.81 10.03 -6.12
C LEU A 88 6.40 9.57 -6.50
N ASN A 89 5.82 10.21 -7.52
CA ASN A 89 4.49 9.83 -8.00
C ASN A 89 4.47 8.37 -8.49
N LYS A 90 5.47 7.95 -9.28
CA LYS A 90 5.55 6.57 -9.77
C LYS A 90 5.66 5.54 -8.64
N LEU A 91 6.45 5.84 -7.61
CA LEU A 91 6.59 4.95 -6.45
C LEU A 91 5.29 4.85 -5.66
N ARG A 92 4.64 5.99 -5.43
CA ARG A 92 3.34 6.06 -4.77
C ARG A 92 2.30 5.23 -5.51
N ASP A 93 2.23 5.41 -6.82
CA ASP A 93 1.29 4.69 -7.68
C ASP A 93 1.58 3.18 -7.62
N GLY A 94 2.84 2.77 -7.77
CA GLY A 94 3.23 1.35 -7.68
C GLY A 94 2.90 0.70 -6.32
N MET A 95 3.11 1.39 -5.21
CA MET A 95 2.73 0.86 -3.89
C MET A 95 1.21 0.67 -3.77
N ILE A 96 0.41 1.60 -4.28
CA ILE A 96 -1.05 1.51 -4.26
C ILE A 96 -1.53 0.32 -5.08
N GLU A 97 -0.96 0.12 -6.27
CA GLU A 97 -1.28 -1.04 -7.13
C GLU A 97 -0.92 -2.37 -6.44
N ILE A 98 0.21 -2.44 -5.72
CA ILE A 98 0.58 -3.62 -4.93
C ILE A 98 -0.45 -3.90 -3.83
N ILE A 99 -0.91 -2.87 -3.11
CA ILE A 99 -1.92 -3.01 -2.06
C ILE A 99 -3.22 -3.56 -2.63
N ILE A 100 -3.66 -3.02 -3.77
CA ILE A 100 -4.88 -3.43 -4.47
C ILE A 100 -4.75 -4.88 -4.93
N GLY A 101 -3.69 -5.21 -5.68
CA GLY A 101 -3.46 -6.55 -6.21
C GLY A 101 -3.31 -7.60 -5.12
N SER A 102 -2.62 -7.28 -4.03
CA SER A 102 -2.46 -8.17 -2.87
C SER A 102 -3.82 -8.43 -2.18
N ALA A 103 -4.65 -7.40 -2.02
CA ALA A 103 -5.98 -7.57 -1.44
C ALA A 103 -6.88 -8.45 -2.32
N PHE A 104 -6.89 -8.22 -3.64
CA PHE A 104 -7.68 -9.05 -4.55
C PHE A 104 -7.22 -10.50 -4.54
N LYS A 105 -5.91 -10.75 -4.54
CA LYS A 105 -5.37 -12.11 -4.44
C LYS A 105 -5.72 -12.82 -3.12
N SER A 106 -5.85 -12.07 -2.02
CA SER A 106 -6.09 -12.64 -0.69
C SER A 106 -7.56 -12.83 -0.33
N PHE A 107 -8.48 -12.08 -0.93
CA PHE A 107 -9.88 -12.00 -0.47
C PHE A 107 -10.93 -12.30 -1.55
N LEU A 108 -10.51 -12.54 -2.79
CA LEU A 108 -11.36 -12.90 -3.94
C LEU A 108 -10.81 -14.16 -4.62
#